data_AF-A0A9P0KG00-F1
#
_entry.id   AF-A0A9P0KG00-F1
#
_cell.length_a   1.000
_cell.length_b   1.000
_cell.length_c   1.000
_cell.angle_alpha   90.00
_cell.angle_beta   90.00
_cell.angle_gamma   90.00
#
_symmetry.space_group_name_H-M   'P 1'
#
loop_
_entity.id
_entity.type
_entity.pdbx_description
1 polymer ?
#
loop_
_entity_poly.entity_id
_entity_poly.type
_entity_poly.pdbx_seq_one_letter_code
_entity_poly.pdbx_strand_id
1 'polypeptide(L)'
;MAGRVRQYAISQFNKSFAPEQKDVDTKNNMLESMKIVSEVYRPHRYSKRKTAPPADIESRVQLTLLEYGHRGGLRLIAPTSDEIDPEVVMEQEKNYQKKLQQLTNSLVDLKEDASSSYDLSEEDRKKISKHYTSLQLELKDGGALSKEMYRLKTLNDQKQLLTEMTGKLKTMKTAVQGDIEETSTMLESIRLKKQEADKKLKELEEFELNDPEGVKEIEELVALSESLKLQESQFKEQCKKELVQLQNQIEETRKAKAKTPTELNSEIIKEYEDETEKIKVARLQLAKKNRHVAALQRQLDNVPNRAELAQYQKRFLELYNQVAAKHKETKQYYTLYNTLEDTRQYMQRELSLLNSISDSYPEAMSSSSGKEEFLLQFQNIVDSVRQSKMKVEHRLNEEKKKRDELSSTLQGLVELQRKYVAAVRQLSLECQKHEVLLAQRKSKS
;
A
#
# COMPACT_ATOMS: atom_id res chain seq x y z
N MET A 1 -1.23 28.99 -65.89
CA MET A 1 -0.96 30.20 -65.08
C MET A 1 -1.62 30.18 -63.70
N ALA A 2 -2.87 29.74 -63.54
CA ALA A 2 -3.60 29.78 -62.26
C ALA A 2 -2.88 29.07 -61.08
N GLY A 3 -2.18 27.96 -61.33
CA GLY A 3 -1.42 27.24 -60.28
C GLY A 3 -0.25 28.04 -59.70
N ARG A 4 0.46 28.82 -60.53
CA ARG A 4 1.56 29.68 -60.06
C ARG A 4 1.06 30.86 -59.25
N VAL A 5 -0.07 31.46 -59.65
CA VAL A 5 -0.70 32.56 -58.90
C VAL A 5 -1.19 32.05 -57.54
N ARG A 6 -1.78 30.85 -57.48
CA ARG A 6 -2.21 30.23 -56.23
C ARG A 6 -1.01 29.90 -55.31
N GLN A 7 0.07 29.34 -55.85
CA GLN A 7 1.30 29.09 -55.08
C GLN A 7 1.95 30.38 -54.56
N TYR A 8 1.95 31.44 -55.38
CA TYR A 8 2.46 32.73 -54.97
C TYR A 8 1.61 33.37 -53.87
N ALA A 9 0.28 33.30 -53.99
CA ALA A 9 -0.63 33.78 -52.96
C ALA A 9 -0.48 33.01 -51.63
N ILE A 10 -0.33 31.69 -51.68
CA ILE A 10 -0.06 30.85 -50.49
C ILE A 10 1.31 31.20 -49.87
N SER A 11 2.33 31.43 -50.70
CA SER A 11 3.67 31.86 -50.27
C SER A 11 3.64 33.20 -49.55
N GLN A 12 2.93 34.20 -50.10
CA GLN A 12 2.79 35.51 -49.48
C GLN A 12 1.97 35.43 -48.19
N PHE A 13 0.87 34.66 -48.19
CA PHE A 13 0.06 34.44 -46.99
C PHE A 13 0.88 33.81 -45.85
N ASN A 14 1.67 32.78 -46.14
CA ASN A 14 2.53 32.10 -45.15
C ASN A 14 3.69 32.98 -44.65
N LYS A 15 4.10 34.01 -45.39
CA LYS A 15 5.09 35.00 -44.93
C LYS A 15 4.52 35.96 -43.90
N SER A 16 3.27 36.40 -44.11
CA SER A 16 2.58 37.35 -43.21
C SER A 16 1.90 36.66 -42.01
N PHE A 17 1.47 35.40 -42.20
CA PHE A 17 0.76 34.60 -41.20
C PHE A 17 1.44 33.22 -41.09
N ALA A 18 2.73 33.20 -40.78
CA ALA A 18 3.41 31.95 -40.48
C ALA A 18 2.62 31.27 -39.35
N PRO A 19 2.02 30.08 -39.57
CA PRO A 19 1.48 29.33 -38.45
C PRO A 19 2.67 29.10 -37.52
N GLU A 20 2.56 29.52 -36.26
CA GLU A 20 3.53 29.11 -35.24
C GLU A 20 3.76 27.62 -35.45
N GLN A 21 4.98 27.24 -35.81
CA GLN A 21 5.40 25.86 -35.75
C GLN A 21 5.35 25.50 -34.27
N LYS A 22 4.15 25.19 -33.76
CA LYS A 22 4.01 24.50 -32.48
C LYS A 22 4.86 23.26 -32.64
N ASP A 23 5.95 23.25 -31.87
CA ASP A 23 7.11 22.39 -32.02
C ASP A 23 6.70 21.02 -32.54
N VAL A 24 7.34 20.57 -33.60
CA VAL A 24 7.16 19.19 -34.10
C VAL A 24 7.35 18.19 -32.95
N ASP A 25 8.21 18.53 -32.00
CA ASP A 25 8.44 17.82 -30.75
C ASP A 25 7.20 17.78 -29.84
N THR A 26 6.43 18.87 -29.72
CA THR A 26 5.16 18.83 -28.98
C THR A 26 4.14 17.90 -29.63
N LYS A 27 4.08 17.85 -30.97
CA LYS A 27 3.19 16.92 -31.69
C LYS A 27 3.66 15.47 -31.55
N ASN A 28 4.97 15.23 -31.59
CA ASN A 28 5.54 13.89 -31.38
C ASN A 28 5.31 13.41 -29.94
N ASN A 29 5.50 14.28 -28.96
CA ASN A 29 5.22 14.00 -27.55
C ASN A 29 3.72 13.75 -27.32
N MET A 30 2.84 14.50 -28.00
CA MET A 30 1.40 14.24 -27.98
C MET A 30 1.05 12.88 -28.60
N LEU A 31 1.70 12.50 -29.70
CA LEU A 31 1.49 11.19 -30.34
C LEU A 31 2.01 10.03 -29.48
N GLU A 32 3.17 10.19 -28.84
CA GLU A 32 3.67 9.20 -27.86
C GLU A 32 2.76 9.10 -26.64
N SER A 33 2.31 10.25 -26.11
CA SER A 33 1.35 10.27 -25.00
C SER A 33 0.02 9.59 -25.39
N MET A 34 -0.47 9.82 -26.61
CA MET A 34 -1.66 9.14 -27.12
C MET A 34 -1.44 7.64 -27.30
N LYS A 35 -0.25 7.19 -27.73
CA LYS A 35 0.09 5.77 -27.79
C LYS A 35 0.09 5.14 -26.41
N ILE A 36 0.75 5.76 -25.44
CA ILE A 36 0.80 5.29 -24.05
C ILE A 36 -0.61 5.20 -23.47
N VAL A 37 -1.44 6.23 -23.65
CA VAL A 37 -2.85 6.21 -23.22
C VAL A 37 -3.60 5.09 -23.95
N SER A 38 -3.43 4.91 -25.24
CA SER A 38 -4.10 3.84 -25.99
C SER A 38 -3.68 2.43 -25.54
N GLU A 39 -2.44 2.25 -25.10
CA GLU A 39 -1.92 0.97 -24.58
C GLU A 39 -2.41 0.70 -23.16
N VAL A 40 -2.40 1.72 -22.30
CA VAL A 40 -2.90 1.64 -20.91
C VAL A 40 -4.41 1.37 -20.87
N TYR A 41 -5.17 2.00 -21.77
CA TYR A 41 -6.63 1.82 -21.85
C TYR A 41 -7.05 0.79 -22.92
N ARG A 42 -6.12 -0.03 -23.41
CA ARG A 42 -6.45 -1.09 -24.36
C ARG A 42 -7.47 -2.04 -23.73
N PRO A 43 -8.56 -2.42 -24.44
CA PRO A 43 -9.52 -3.38 -23.89
C PRO A 43 -8.85 -4.73 -23.60
N HIS A 44 -8.75 -5.09 -22.33
CA HIS A 44 -8.22 -6.37 -21.89
C HIS A 44 -9.37 -7.35 -21.65
N ARG A 45 -9.29 -8.54 -22.26
CA ARG A 45 -10.29 -9.60 -22.10
C ARG A 45 -9.93 -10.43 -20.88
N TYR A 46 -10.75 -10.37 -19.84
CA TYR A 46 -10.55 -11.03 -18.54
C TYR A 46 -11.09 -12.47 -18.52
N SER A 47 -12.16 -12.76 -19.27
CA SER A 47 -12.77 -14.10 -19.31
C SER A 47 -12.97 -14.61 -20.75
N LYS A 48 -12.90 -15.94 -20.94
CA LYS A 48 -13.21 -16.63 -22.21
C LYS A 48 -14.44 -17.53 -22.08
N ARG A 49 -15.11 -17.81 -23.20
CA ARG A 49 -16.30 -18.68 -23.25
C ARG A 49 -15.92 -20.16 -23.08
N LYS A 50 -16.70 -20.90 -22.28
CA LYS A 50 -16.67 -22.37 -22.23
C LYS A 50 -17.44 -23.01 -23.36
N THR A 51 -18.57 -22.40 -23.73
CA THR A 51 -19.58 -22.99 -24.62
C THR A 51 -19.79 -22.14 -25.86
N ALA A 52 -20.43 -22.73 -26.88
CA ALA A 52 -20.87 -22.00 -28.07
C ALA A 52 -21.77 -20.80 -27.69
N PRO A 53 -21.79 -19.72 -28.51
CA PRO A 53 -22.62 -18.56 -28.23
C PRO A 53 -24.11 -18.95 -28.17
N PRO A 54 -24.88 -18.40 -27.22
CA PRO A 54 -26.34 -18.53 -27.24
C PRO A 54 -26.92 -18.02 -28.57
N ALA A 55 -28.04 -18.60 -29.02
CA ALA A 55 -28.72 -18.15 -30.25
C ALA A 55 -29.24 -16.71 -30.14
N ASP A 56 -29.58 -16.28 -28.92
CA ASP A 56 -30.08 -14.94 -28.62
C ASP A 56 -28.97 -13.87 -28.70
N ILE A 57 -29.26 -12.80 -29.45
CA ILE A 57 -28.35 -11.67 -29.68
C ILE A 57 -28.08 -10.91 -28.38
N GLU A 58 -29.10 -10.71 -27.55
CA GLU A 58 -28.97 -9.96 -26.30
C GLU A 58 -28.02 -10.68 -25.33
N SER A 59 -28.22 -11.99 -25.18
CA SER A 59 -27.35 -12.84 -24.37
C SER A 59 -25.91 -12.89 -24.91
N ARG A 60 -25.71 -12.84 -26.24
CA ARG A 60 -24.37 -12.76 -26.85
C ARG A 60 -23.65 -11.45 -26.53
N VAL A 61 -24.38 -10.33 -26.56
CA VAL A 61 -23.84 -8.99 -26.23
C VAL A 61 -23.47 -8.92 -24.75
N GLN A 62 -24.35 -9.39 -23.87
CA GLN A 62 -24.07 -9.44 -22.43
C GLN A 62 -22.85 -10.33 -22.13
N LEU A 63 -22.74 -11.48 -22.82
CA LEU A 63 -21.61 -12.38 -22.66
C LEU A 63 -20.30 -11.76 -23.19
N THR A 64 -20.31 -11.04 -24.31
CA THR A 64 -19.12 -10.27 -24.74
C THR A 64 -18.74 -9.19 -23.72
N LEU A 65 -19.71 -8.47 -23.16
CA LEU A 65 -19.43 -7.40 -22.19
C LEU A 65 -18.82 -7.97 -20.90
N LEU A 66 -19.32 -9.12 -20.44
CA LEU A 66 -18.76 -9.83 -19.30
C LEU A 66 -17.31 -10.29 -19.52
N GLU A 67 -16.93 -10.69 -20.74
CA GLU A 67 -15.54 -11.07 -21.07
C GLU A 67 -14.53 -9.93 -20.89
N TYR A 68 -14.96 -8.68 -21.00
CA TYR A 68 -14.13 -7.48 -20.79
C TYR A 68 -14.36 -6.84 -19.42
N GLY A 69 -14.99 -7.57 -18.47
CA GLY A 69 -15.14 -7.11 -17.08
C GLY A 69 -16.29 -6.14 -16.85
N HIS A 70 -17.19 -5.95 -17.80
CA HIS A 70 -18.36 -5.10 -17.63
C HIS A 70 -19.44 -5.82 -16.81
N ARG A 71 -19.49 -5.53 -15.50
CA ARG A 71 -20.44 -6.10 -14.54
C ARG A 71 -21.60 -5.14 -14.17
N GLY A 72 -21.76 -4.05 -14.91
CA GLY A 72 -22.80 -3.03 -14.70
C GLY A 72 -23.83 -3.06 -15.82
N GLY A 73 -25.11 -3.10 -15.46
CA GLY A 73 -26.22 -3.43 -16.34
C GLY A 73 -26.36 -2.53 -17.56
N LEU A 74 -26.74 -3.14 -18.68
CA LEU A 74 -27.55 -2.41 -19.65
C LEU A 74 -28.71 -1.83 -18.86
N ARG A 75 -28.79 -0.49 -18.82
CA ARG A 75 -30.03 0.19 -18.46
C ARG A 75 -31.11 -0.51 -19.26
N LEU A 76 -32.01 -1.20 -18.55
CA LEU A 76 -33.32 -1.52 -19.07
C LEU A 76 -33.80 -0.25 -19.76
N ILE A 77 -34.05 -0.35 -21.05
CA ILE A 77 -34.72 0.69 -21.81
C ILE A 77 -35.92 1.09 -20.95
N ALA A 78 -35.95 2.35 -20.51
CA ALA A 78 -37.08 2.88 -19.78
C ALA A 78 -38.33 2.60 -20.63
N PRO A 79 -39.27 1.76 -20.17
CA PRO A 79 -40.52 1.61 -20.89
C PRO A 79 -41.24 2.95 -20.75
N THR A 80 -41.46 3.60 -21.89
CA THR A 80 -42.37 4.72 -22.03
C THR A 80 -43.80 4.19 -21.87
N SER A 81 -44.22 3.95 -20.64
CA SER A 81 -45.63 3.77 -20.27
C SER A 81 -45.73 3.73 -18.75
N ASP A 82 -46.33 4.77 -18.19
CA ASP A 82 -46.76 4.84 -16.80
C ASP A 82 -47.81 3.74 -16.55
N GLU A 83 -47.41 2.73 -15.77
CA GLU A 83 -48.21 1.71 -15.05
C GLU A 83 -47.45 0.37 -15.11
N ILE A 84 -46.51 0.17 -14.17
CA ILE A 84 -45.94 -1.17 -13.93
C ILE A 84 -45.88 -1.40 -12.42
N ASP A 85 -46.51 -2.51 -12.01
CA ASP A 85 -46.51 -3.01 -10.64
C ASP A 85 -45.06 -3.19 -10.12
N PRO A 86 -44.70 -2.64 -8.95
CA PRO A 86 -43.35 -2.77 -8.38
C PRO A 86 -42.94 -4.23 -8.13
N GLU A 87 -43.90 -5.14 -8.00
CA GLU A 87 -43.66 -6.59 -7.89
C GLU A 87 -43.12 -7.19 -9.20
N VAL A 88 -43.61 -6.72 -10.36
CA VAL A 88 -43.16 -7.14 -11.70
C VAL A 88 -41.74 -6.63 -11.98
N VAL A 89 -41.40 -5.42 -11.54
CA VAL A 89 -40.05 -4.85 -11.69
C VAL A 89 -39.03 -5.62 -10.85
N MET A 90 -39.37 -5.95 -9.60
CA MET A 90 -38.50 -6.77 -8.75
C MET A 90 -38.33 -8.20 -9.29
N GLU A 91 -39.38 -8.78 -9.87
CA GLU A 91 -39.31 -10.10 -10.48
C GLU A 91 -38.45 -10.09 -11.76
N GLN A 92 -38.55 -9.03 -12.57
CA GLN A 92 -37.67 -8.81 -13.72
C GLN A 92 -36.20 -8.64 -13.31
N GLU A 93 -35.91 -7.90 -12.24
CA GLU A 93 -34.55 -7.76 -11.71
C GLU A 93 -34.00 -9.09 -11.19
N LYS A 94 -34.81 -9.87 -10.46
CA LYS A 94 -34.41 -11.21 -10.01
C LYS A 94 -34.16 -12.15 -11.19
N ASN A 95 -34.98 -12.10 -12.23
CA ASN A 95 -34.81 -12.91 -13.43
C ASN A 95 -33.56 -12.49 -14.22
N TYR A 96 -33.27 -11.19 -14.30
CA TYR A 96 -32.05 -10.65 -14.89
C TYR A 96 -30.80 -11.10 -14.12
N GLN A 97 -30.83 -11.05 -12.78
CA GLN A 97 -29.75 -11.55 -11.93
C GLN A 97 -29.50 -13.05 -12.11
N LYS A 98 -30.57 -13.86 -12.21
CA LYS A 98 -30.46 -15.29 -12.50
C LYS A 98 -29.85 -15.54 -13.90
N LYS A 99 -30.26 -14.78 -14.92
CA LYS A 99 -29.71 -14.86 -16.29
C LYS A 99 -28.23 -14.49 -16.30
N LEU A 100 -27.83 -13.43 -15.59
CA LEU A 100 -26.43 -13.04 -15.41
C LEU A 100 -25.60 -14.14 -14.74
N GLN A 101 -26.11 -14.75 -13.65
CA GLN A 101 -25.42 -15.85 -12.97
C GLN A 101 -25.21 -17.06 -13.88
N GLN A 102 -26.20 -17.40 -14.70
CA GLN A 102 -26.07 -18.48 -15.69
C GLN A 102 -25.01 -18.15 -16.75
N LEU A 103 -24.99 -16.91 -17.27
CA LEU A 103 -24.00 -16.45 -18.25
C LEU A 103 -22.58 -16.41 -17.66
N THR A 104 -22.41 -16.01 -16.40
CA THR A 104 -21.10 -16.03 -15.71
C THR A 104 -20.57 -17.45 -15.51
N ASN A 105 -21.44 -18.43 -15.27
CA ASN A 105 -21.02 -19.83 -15.13
C ASN A 105 -20.48 -20.42 -16.45
N SER A 106 -20.90 -19.87 -17.58
CA SER A 106 -20.40 -20.21 -18.93
C SER A 106 -19.04 -19.58 -19.28
N LEU A 107 -18.41 -18.81 -18.37
CA LEU A 107 -17.10 -18.16 -18.57
C LEU A 107 -15.97 -18.82 -17.74
N VAL A 108 -14.77 -18.95 -18.32
CA VAL A 108 -13.51 -19.33 -17.64
C VAL A 108 -12.65 -18.08 -17.51
N ASP A 109 -12.15 -17.82 -16.31
CA ASP A 109 -11.16 -16.78 -16.08
C ASP A 109 -9.79 -17.22 -16.61
N LEU A 110 -9.12 -16.32 -17.32
CA LEU A 110 -7.96 -16.63 -18.16
C LEU A 110 -6.63 -16.89 -17.42
N LYS A 111 -6.66 -17.17 -16.11
CA LYS A 111 -5.57 -17.32 -15.13
C LYS A 111 -5.15 -16.08 -14.36
N GLU A 112 -4.97 -16.34 -13.07
CA GLU A 112 -3.94 -15.83 -12.16
C GLU A 112 -2.54 -15.95 -12.80
N ASP A 113 -1.94 -14.82 -13.17
CA ASP A 113 -0.54 -14.49 -12.89
C ASP A 113 -0.15 -13.17 -13.57
N ALA A 114 0.56 -12.34 -12.80
CA ALA A 114 1.24 -11.08 -13.14
C ALA A 114 0.40 -9.79 -13.20
N SER A 115 0.31 -9.08 -12.07
CA SER A 115 1.18 -7.91 -11.90
C SER A 115 1.36 -7.55 -10.41
N SER A 116 2.59 -7.73 -9.94
CA SER A 116 3.13 -7.21 -8.70
C SER A 116 3.39 -5.71 -8.79
N SER A 117 2.80 -4.91 -7.91
CA SER A 117 3.28 -3.59 -7.43
C SER A 117 2.18 -3.08 -6.49
N TYR A 118 2.32 -2.93 -5.18
CA TYR A 118 3.37 -2.22 -4.46
C TYR A 118 3.56 -2.88 -3.09
N ASP A 119 4.70 -3.55 -2.88
CA ASP A 119 5.24 -3.69 -1.53
C ASP A 119 6.69 -3.25 -1.60
N LEU A 120 6.91 -1.95 -1.39
CA LEU A 120 8.24 -1.38 -1.29
C LEU A 120 8.85 -1.91 0.03
N SER A 121 9.95 -2.66 -0.06
CA SER A 121 10.73 -3.07 1.11
C SER A 121 11.00 -1.85 2.01
N GLU A 122 11.06 -2.03 3.34
CA GLU A 122 11.30 -0.91 4.27
C GLU A 122 12.56 -0.10 3.92
N GLU A 123 13.56 -0.76 3.33
CA GLU A 123 14.76 -0.11 2.83
C GLU A 123 14.49 0.80 1.63
N ASP A 124 13.59 0.41 0.73
CA ASP A 124 13.21 1.18 -0.44
C ASP A 124 12.26 2.33 -0.05
N ARG A 125 11.37 2.14 0.95
CA ARG A 125 10.65 3.26 1.57
C ARG A 125 11.58 4.25 2.24
N LYS A 126 12.63 3.79 2.93
CA LYS A 126 13.65 4.68 3.53
C LYS A 126 14.50 5.38 2.49
N LYS A 127 14.90 4.70 1.40
CA LYS A 127 15.62 5.31 0.27
C LYS A 127 14.75 6.34 -0.45
N ILE A 128 13.48 6.03 -0.73
CA ILE A 128 12.53 6.96 -1.33
C ILE A 128 12.25 8.13 -0.39
N SER A 129 12.09 7.91 0.91
CA SER A 129 11.92 8.99 1.89
C SER A 129 13.16 9.90 2.00
N LYS A 130 14.37 9.33 2.00
CA LYS A 130 15.63 10.09 1.94
C LYS A 130 15.77 10.86 0.62
N HIS A 131 15.36 10.25 -0.49
CA HIS A 131 15.38 10.88 -1.80
C HIS A 131 14.35 12.03 -1.88
N TYR A 132 13.15 11.84 -1.34
CA TYR A 132 12.11 12.88 -1.36
C TYR A 132 12.42 14.04 -0.40
N THR A 133 13.06 13.76 0.74
CA THR A 133 13.56 14.80 1.65
C THR A 133 14.75 15.55 1.04
N SER A 134 15.66 14.86 0.35
CA SER A 134 16.73 15.49 -0.44
C SER A 134 16.18 16.38 -1.56
N LEU A 135 15.18 15.90 -2.31
CA LEU A 135 14.55 16.63 -3.41
C LEU A 135 13.75 17.85 -2.92
N GLN A 136 13.07 17.74 -1.78
CA GLN A 136 12.39 18.87 -1.14
C GLN A 136 13.36 19.95 -0.63
N LEU A 137 14.55 19.56 -0.17
CA LEU A 137 15.60 20.52 0.21
C LEU A 137 16.22 21.18 -1.03
N GLU A 138 16.43 20.42 -2.12
CA GLU A 138 16.92 20.95 -3.40
C GLU A 138 15.96 21.98 -4.02
N LEU A 139 14.65 21.74 -3.93
CA LEU A 139 13.61 22.64 -4.42
C LEU A 139 13.48 23.93 -3.59
N LYS A 140 13.88 23.91 -2.30
CA LYS A 140 13.81 25.09 -1.42
C LYS A 140 15.00 26.03 -1.56
N ASP A 141 16.20 25.49 -1.78
CA ASP A 141 17.46 26.27 -1.74
C ASP A 141 18.09 26.50 -3.13
N GLY A 142 17.37 26.23 -4.22
CA GLY A 142 17.82 26.51 -5.59
C GLY A 142 19.07 25.72 -6.05
N GLY A 143 19.38 24.61 -5.38
CA GLY A 143 20.46 23.68 -5.77
C GLY A 143 21.90 24.12 -5.46
N ALA A 144 22.13 25.25 -4.79
CA ALA A 144 23.48 25.69 -4.41
C ALA A 144 24.06 24.87 -3.25
N LEU A 145 23.28 24.70 -2.16
CA LEU A 145 23.69 23.94 -0.98
C LEU A 145 23.84 22.43 -1.25
N SER A 146 23.04 21.86 -2.16
CA SER A 146 23.15 20.43 -2.52
C SER A 146 24.46 20.13 -3.27
N LYS A 147 24.88 21.00 -4.20
CA LYS A 147 26.19 20.86 -4.89
C LYS A 147 27.36 20.94 -3.90
N GLU A 148 27.27 21.83 -2.92
CA GLU A 148 28.30 21.99 -1.89
C GLU A 148 28.34 20.79 -0.93
N MET A 149 27.18 20.22 -0.57
CA MET A 149 27.09 19.01 0.25
C MET A 149 27.62 17.77 -0.47
N TYR A 150 27.32 17.60 -1.77
CA TYR A 150 27.91 16.53 -2.57
C TYR A 150 29.43 16.70 -2.71
N ARG A 151 29.91 17.93 -2.91
CA ARG A 151 31.35 18.23 -2.96
C ARG A 151 32.03 17.92 -1.63
N LEU A 152 31.44 18.31 -0.50
CA LEU A 152 31.94 17.99 0.84
C LEU A 152 31.97 16.48 1.10
N LYS A 153 30.95 15.73 0.65
CA LYS A 153 30.92 14.27 0.76
C LYS A 153 32.07 13.64 -0.02
N THR A 154 32.27 14.03 -1.28
CA THR A 154 33.39 13.53 -2.09
C THR A 154 34.76 13.89 -1.50
N LEU A 155 34.91 15.09 -0.92
CA LEU A 155 36.14 15.50 -0.25
C LEU A 155 36.40 14.69 1.02
N ASN A 156 35.34 14.36 1.77
CA ASN A 156 35.44 13.59 2.99
C ASN A 156 35.82 12.13 2.71
N ASP A 157 35.27 11.53 1.66
CA ASP A 157 35.65 10.18 1.21
C ASP A 157 37.12 10.14 0.76
N GLN A 158 37.59 11.17 0.03
CA GLN A 158 39.01 11.31 -0.32
C GLN A 158 39.90 11.50 0.91
N LYS A 159 39.44 12.27 1.91
CA LYS A 159 40.17 12.48 3.16
C LYS A 159 40.30 11.18 3.96
N GLN A 160 39.26 10.36 4.03
CA GLN A 160 39.29 9.06 4.71
C GLN A 160 40.30 8.12 4.06
N LEU A 161 40.30 8.01 2.73
CA LEU A 161 41.27 7.22 1.97
C LEU A 161 42.72 7.66 2.24
N LEU A 162 42.99 8.97 2.26
CA LEU A 162 44.31 9.51 2.58
C LEU A 162 44.72 9.26 4.04
N THR A 163 43.77 9.31 4.99
CA THR A 163 44.06 8.99 6.40
C THR A 163 44.43 7.53 6.62
N GLU A 164 43.80 6.60 5.89
CA GLU A 164 44.16 5.19 5.94
C GLU A 164 45.53 4.91 5.33
N MET A 165 45.83 5.52 4.18
CA MET A 165 47.16 5.39 3.56
C MET A 165 48.27 5.97 4.44
N THR A 166 48.05 7.14 5.03
CA THR A 166 49.03 7.74 5.96
C THR A 166 49.18 6.92 7.25
N GLY A 167 48.13 6.24 7.72
CA GLY A 167 48.20 5.27 8.81
C GLY A 167 49.12 4.09 8.50
N LYS A 168 48.94 3.47 7.33
CA LYS A 168 49.79 2.34 6.88
C LYS A 168 51.26 2.74 6.70
N LEU A 169 51.51 3.93 6.16
CA LEU A 169 52.88 4.44 6.01
C LEU A 169 53.54 4.72 7.37
N LYS A 170 52.78 5.20 8.36
CA LYS A 170 53.29 5.38 9.73
C LYS A 170 53.68 4.05 10.37
N THR A 171 52.85 3.01 10.25
CA THR A 171 53.17 1.70 10.83
C THR A 171 54.37 1.04 10.15
N MET A 172 54.51 1.19 8.83
CA MET A 172 55.71 0.71 8.12
C MET A 172 56.96 1.49 8.54
N LYS A 173 56.87 2.81 8.70
CA LYS A 173 58.00 3.63 9.17
C LYS A 173 58.46 3.21 10.56
N THR A 174 57.54 2.98 11.50
CA THR A 174 57.89 2.56 12.86
C THR A 174 58.52 1.17 12.90
N ALA A 175 58.07 0.25 12.03
CA ALA A 175 58.66 -1.09 11.93
C ALA A 175 60.11 -1.02 11.42
N VAL A 176 60.36 -0.33 10.31
CA VAL A 176 61.71 -0.18 9.74
C VAL A 176 62.65 0.57 10.71
N GLN A 177 62.13 1.52 11.46
CA GLN A 177 62.93 2.25 12.45
C GLN A 177 63.32 1.35 13.64
N GLY A 178 62.45 0.42 14.05
CA GLY A 178 62.78 -0.62 15.03
C GLY A 178 63.88 -1.57 14.54
N ASP A 179 63.79 -2.04 13.29
CA ASP A 179 64.80 -2.93 12.70
C ASP A 179 66.19 -2.26 12.61
N ILE A 180 66.24 -0.95 12.32
CA ILE A 180 67.48 -0.17 12.30
C ILE A 180 68.09 -0.04 13.70
N GLU A 181 67.27 0.18 14.72
CA GLU A 181 67.73 0.28 16.11
C GLU A 181 68.30 -1.07 16.59
N GLU A 182 67.59 -2.18 16.34
CA GLU A 182 68.06 -3.53 16.68
C GLU A 182 69.38 -3.88 16.01
N THR A 183 69.49 -3.63 14.70
CA THR A 183 70.73 -3.90 13.96
C THR A 183 71.91 -3.02 14.41
N SER A 184 71.66 -1.77 14.82
CA SER A 184 72.70 -0.90 15.38
C SER A 184 73.23 -1.40 16.72
N THR A 185 72.34 -1.84 17.62
CA THR A 185 72.75 -2.37 18.94
C THR A 185 73.54 -3.67 18.80
N MET A 186 73.17 -4.50 17.82
CA MET A 186 73.90 -5.72 17.51
C MET A 186 75.31 -5.40 16.98
N LEU A 187 75.44 -4.42 16.08
CA LEU A 187 76.73 -3.94 15.57
C LEU A 187 77.63 -3.36 16.67
N GLU A 188 77.07 -2.56 17.59
CA GLU A 188 77.81 -2.01 18.74
C GLU A 188 78.35 -3.15 19.64
N SER A 189 77.52 -4.16 19.90
CA SER A 189 77.91 -5.32 20.72
C SER A 189 79.02 -6.16 20.05
N ILE A 190 78.98 -6.30 18.73
CA ILE A 190 80.00 -6.99 17.94
C ILE A 190 81.30 -6.16 17.94
N ARG A 191 81.20 -4.83 17.86
CA ARG A 191 82.35 -3.92 17.93
C ARG A 191 83.08 -4.00 19.26
N LEU A 192 82.34 -4.07 20.38
CA LEU A 192 82.93 -4.24 21.71
C LEU A 192 83.62 -5.59 21.86
N LYS A 193 82.98 -6.68 21.42
CA LYS A 193 83.58 -8.02 21.41
C LYS A 193 84.85 -8.08 20.56
N LYS A 194 84.87 -7.36 19.43
CA LYS A 194 86.05 -7.24 18.58
C LYS A 194 87.20 -6.51 19.29
N GLN A 195 86.92 -5.41 20.00
CA GLN A 195 87.95 -4.69 20.77
C GLN A 195 88.54 -5.52 21.91
N GLU A 196 87.74 -6.35 22.58
CA GLU A 196 88.24 -7.29 23.58
C GLU A 196 89.10 -8.40 22.96
N ALA A 197 88.72 -8.90 21.79
CA ALA A 197 89.52 -9.87 21.05
C ALA A 197 90.86 -9.27 20.59
N ASP A 198 90.86 -8.02 20.09
CA ASP A 198 92.08 -7.32 19.65
C ASP A 198 93.04 -7.05 20.83
N LYS A 199 92.54 -6.83 22.06
CA LYS A 199 93.38 -6.73 23.27
C LYS A 199 94.05 -8.05 23.61
N LYS A 200 93.30 -9.16 23.56
CA LYS A 200 93.83 -10.51 23.82
C LYS A 200 94.83 -10.96 22.75
N LEU A 201 94.62 -10.56 21.50
CA LEU A 201 95.57 -10.78 20.42
C LEU A 201 96.91 -10.06 20.66
N LYS A 202 96.89 -8.82 21.15
CA LYS A 202 98.13 -8.11 21.51
C LYS A 202 98.88 -8.74 22.68
N GLU A 203 98.16 -9.26 23.68
CA GLU A 203 98.76 -10.00 24.79
C GLU A 203 99.39 -11.32 24.32
N LEU A 204 98.82 -11.97 23.29
CA LEU A 204 99.39 -13.16 22.65
C LEU A 204 100.59 -12.82 21.75
N GLU A 205 100.56 -11.70 21.03
CA GLU A 205 101.69 -11.21 20.22
C GLU A 205 102.93 -10.88 21.09
N GLU A 206 102.74 -10.36 22.31
CA GLU A 206 103.83 -10.16 23.28
C GLU A 206 104.40 -11.50 23.82
N PHE A 207 103.58 -12.56 23.84
CA PHE A 207 103.99 -13.93 24.20
C PHE A 207 104.76 -14.62 23.07
N GLU A 208 104.32 -14.46 21.81
CA GLU A 208 104.98 -14.99 20.61
C GLU A 208 106.40 -14.43 20.41
N LEU A 209 106.69 -13.22 20.90
CA LEU A 209 108.01 -12.60 20.81
C LEU A 209 109.08 -13.26 21.70
N ASN A 210 108.67 -14.04 22.70
CA ASN A 210 109.57 -14.64 23.69
C ASN A 210 109.85 -16.14 23.45
N ASP A 211 109.04 -16.87 22.65
CA ASP A 211 109.28 -18.29 22.34
C ASP A 211 108.57 -18.78 21.03
N PRO A 212 109.21 -18.64 19.85
CA PRO A 212 108.53 -18.78 18.56
C PRO A 212 108.51 -20.19 17.91
N GLU A 213 109.20 -21.20 18.45
CA GLU A 213 109.20 -22.57 17.88
C GLU A 213 108.25 -23.53 18.61
N GLY A 214 108.07 -23.40 19.93
CA GLY A 214 107.13 -24.23 20.69
C GLY A 214 105.65 -23.91 20.46
N VAL A 215 105.33 -22.67 20.07
CA VAL A 215 103.94 -22.20 19.87
C VAL A 215 103.32 -22.78 18.59
N LYS A 216 104.09 -22.84 17.49
CA LYS A 216 103.53 -23.21 16.17
C LYS A 216 103.15 -24.68 16.04
N GLU A 217 103.97 -25.57 16.58
CA GLU A 217 103.76 -27.01 16.40
C GLU A 217 102.68 -27.56 17.36
N ILE A 218 102.55 -26.95 18.54
CA ILE A 218 101.54 -27.32 19.55
C ILE A 218 100.17 -26.75 19.16
N GLU A 219 100.09 -25.54 18.62
CA GLU A 219 98.82 -24.96 18.18
C GLU A 219 98.21 -25.68 16.97
N GLU A 220 99.04 -26.11 16.00
CA GLU A 220 98.55 -26.80 14.80
C GLU A 220 97.99 -28.21 15.12
N LEU A 221 98.63 -28.95 16.03
CA LEU A 221 98.22 -30.32 16.37
C LEU A 221 97.05 -30.35 17.38
N VAL A 222 96.95 -29.37 18.27
CA VAL A 222 95.85 -29.29 19.26
C VAL A 222 94.58 -28.72 18.61
N ALA A 223 94.67 -27.69 17.78
CA ALA A 223 93.48 -27.12 17.10
C ALA A 223 92.82 -28.11 16.14
N LEU A 224 93.59 -28.94 15.43
CA LEU A 224 93.03 -29.92 14.50
C LEU A 224 92.38 -31.11 15.24
N SER A 225 92.99 -31.59 16.33
CA SER A 225 92.49 -32.75 17.07
C SER A 225 91.27 -32.44 17.94
N GLU A 226 91.17 -31.22 18.48
CA GLU A 226 89.99 -30.78 19.23
C GLU A 226 88.83 -30.42 18.31
N SER A 227 89.09 -29.80 17.16
CA SER A 227 88.03 -29.48 16.17
C SER A 227 87.38 -30.74 15.58
N LEU A 228 88.15 -31.79 15.27
CA LEU A 228 87.59 -33.03 14.73
C LEU A 228 86.77 -33.83 15.76
N LYS A 229 87.21 -33.90 17.02
CA LYS A 229 86.46 -34.57 18.10
C LYS A 229 85.15 -33.85 18.44
N LEU A 230 85.16 -32.51 18.44
CA LEU A 230 83.96 -31.73 18.71
C LEU A 230 82.92 -31.90 17.60
N GLN A 231 83.37 -31.91 16.33
CA GLN A 231 82.50 -32.11 15.17
C GLN A 231 81.90 -33.52 15.14
N GLU A 232 82.66 -34.57 15.46
CA GLU A 232 82.15 -35.95 15.47
C GLU A 232 81.12 -36.18 16.59
N SER A 233 81.34 -35.59 17.76
CA SER A 233 80.41 -35.67 18.89
C SER A 233 79.10 -34.93 18.60
N GLN A 234 79.18 -33.69 18.10
CA GLN A 234 78.01 -32.88 17.77
C GLN A 234 77.17 -33.51 16.66
N PHE A 235 77.82 -34.08 15.64
CA PHE A 235 77.13 -34.75 14.54
C PHE A 235 76.40 -36.03 15.01
N LYS A 236 77.04 -36.86 15.84
CA LYS A 236 76.40 -38.05 16.44
C LYS A 236 75.20 -37.69 17.31
N GLU A 237 75.26 -36.57 18.03
CA GLU A 237 74.16 -36.12 18.87
C GLU A 237 73.00 -35.54 18.04
N GLN A 238 73.31 -34.81 16.96
CA GLN A 238 72.32 -34.34 15.99
C GLN A 238 71.61 -35.50 15.28
N CYS A 239 72.34 -36.50 14.76
CA CYS A 239 71.73 -37.67 14.13
C CYS A 239 70.85 -38.47 15.09
N LYS A 240 71.22 -38.59 16.37
CA LYS A 240 70.37 -39.24 17.38
C LYS A 240 69.08 -38.45 17.65
N LYS A 241 69.17 -37.11 17.74
CA LYS A 241 68.00 -36.24 17.95
C LYS A 241 67.05 -36.30 16.75
N GLU A 242 67.58 -36.24 15.53
CA GLU A 242 66.77 -36.34 14.30
C GLU A 242 66.12 -37.72 14.17
N LEU A 243 66.84 -38.82 14.50
CA LEU A 243 66.29 -40.17 14.45
C LEU A 243 65.11 -40.34 15.41
N VAL A 244 65.22 -39.83 16.65
CA VAL A 244 64.12 -39.86 17.62
C VAL A 244 62.96 -38.98 17.17
N GLN A 245 63.22 -37.79 16.62
CA GLN A 245 62.16 -36.93 16.07
C GLN A 245 61.42 -37.62 14.91
N LEU A 246 62.14 -38.25 13.99
CA LEU A 246 61.54 -38.97 12.86
C LEU A 246 60.76 -40.21 13.33
N GLN A 247 61.26 -40.96 14.32
CA GLN A 247 60.52 -42.08 14.91
C GLN A 247 59.21 -41.63 15.56
N ASN A 248 59.23 -40.51 16.31
CA ASN A 248 58.03 -39.94 16.91
C ASN A 248 57.02 -39.48 15.84
N GLN A 249 57.48 -38.81 14.78
CA GLN A 249 56.61 -38.41 13.67
C GLN A 249 56.01 -39.62 12.93
N ILE A 250 56.76 -40.72 12.79
CA ILE A 250 56.26 -41.98 12.21
C ILE A 250 55.20 -42.63 13.12
N GLU A 251 55.39 -42.61 14.44
CA GLU A 251 54.39 -43.14 15.37
C GLU A 251 53.11 -42.29 15.43
N GLU A 252 53.24 -40.96 15.42
CA GLU A 252 52.10 -40.04 15.34
C GLU A 252 51.31 -40.23 14.06
N THR A 253 51.99 -40.33 12.91
CA THR A 253 51.32 -40.58 11.62
C THR A 253 50.72 -41.98 11.53
N ARG A 254 51.32 -43.00 12.16
CA ARG A 254 50.70 -44.34 12.30
C ARG A 254 49.44 -44.31 13.15
N LYS A 255 49.43 -43.60 14.29
CA LYS A 255 48.24 -43.41 15.13
C LYS A 255 47.14 -42.63 14.40
N ALA A 256 47.50 -41.60 13.61
CA ALA A 256 46.56 -40.86 12.78
C ALA A 256 45.96 -41.72 11.65
N LYS A 257 46.73 -42.65 11.06
CA LYS A 257 46.26 -43.61 10.05
C LYS A 257 45.49 -44.81 10.63
N ALA A 258 45.59 -45.08 11.93
CA ALA A 258 44.86 -46.16 12.61
C ALA A 258 43.40 -45.79 12.92
N LYS A 259 43.02 -44.51 12.84
CA LYS A 259 41.61 -44.10 12.74
C LYS A 259 41.16 -44.39 11.31
N THR A 260 40.35 -45.42 11.12
CA THR A 260 39.82 -45.75 9.79
C THR A 260 38.98 -44.56 9.28
N PRO A 261 39.06 -44.21 7.98
CA PRO A 261 38.25 -43.14 7.39
C PRO A 261 36.73 -43.30 7.57
N THR A 262 36.29 -44.49 7.97
CA THR A 262 34.89 -44.88 8.14
C THR A 262 34.27 -44.31 9.43
N GLU A 263 35.03 -44.19 10.52
CA GLU A 263 34.49 -43.75 11.82
C GLU A 263 34.24 -42.24 11.86
N LEU A 264 35.20 -41.44 11.37
CA LEU A 264 35.05 -39.98 11.26
C LEU A 264 33.89 -39.59 10.31
N ASN A 265 33.70 -40.34 9.22
CA ASN A 265 32.57 -40.12 8.33
C ASN A 265 31.23 -40.47 8.99
N SER A 266 31.20 -41.47 9.88
CA SER A 266 29.97 -41.87 10.58
C SER A 266 29.49 -40.84 11.62
N GLU A 267 30.40 -40.15 12.30
CA GLU A 267 30.07 -39.08 13.25
C GLU A 267 29.57 -37.83 12.52
N ILE A 268 30.23 -37.44 11.42
CA ILE A 268 29.81 -36.32 10.58
C ILE A 268 28.42 -36.55 9.96
N ILE A 269 28.12 -37.79 9.54
CA ILE A 269 26.78 -38.14 9.02
C ILE A 269 25.71 -38.00 10.10
N LYS A 270 25.99 -38.42 11.34
CA LYS A 270 25.05 -38.27 12.47
C LYS A 270 24.82 -36.80 12.82
N GLU A 271 25.87 -35.99 12.90
CA GLU A 271 25.74 -34.55 13.14
C GLU A 271 24.95 -33.86 12.03
N TYR A 272 25.17 -34.25 10.78
CA TYR A 272 24.40 -33.76 9.64
C TYR A 272 22.92 -34.17 9.75
N GLU A 273 22.63 -35.41 10.11
CA GLU A 273 21.26 -35.89 10.33
C GLU A 273 20.56 -35.10 11.45
N ASP A 274 21.22 -34.92 12.59
CA ASP A 274 20.70 -34.15 13.73
C ASP A 274 20.40 -32.68 13.35
N GLU A 275 21.30 -32.03 12.61
CA GLU A 275 21.07 -30.68 12.12
C GLU A 275 19.94 -30.62 11.07
N THR A 276 19.81 -31.63 10.21
CA THR A 276 18.67 -31.69 9.28
C THR A 276 17.34 -31.88 10.01
N GLU A 277 17.31 -32.62 11.12
CA GLU A 277 16.13 -32.76 11.96
C GLU A 277 15.76 -31.44 12.64
N LYS A 278 16.75 -30.73 13.21
CA LYS A 278 16.53 -29.39 13.78
C LYS A 278 15.96 -28.42 12.73
N ILE A 279 16.48 -28.45 11.51
CA ILE A 279 15.96 -27.64 10.39
C ILE A 279 14.51 -28.04 10.03
N LYS A 280 14.19 -29.34 9.98
CA LYS A 280 12.81 -29.81 9.72
C LYS A 280 11.85 -29.32 10.81
N VAL A 281 12.23 -29.42 12.08
CA VAL A 281 11.42 -28.92 13.21
C VAL A 281 11.22 -27.41 13.13
N ALA A 282 12.28 -26.64 12.84
CA ALA A 282 12.19 -25.20 12.67
C ALA A 282 11.27 -24.80 11.50
N ARG A 283 11.34 -25.52 10.36
CA ARG A 283 10.44 -25.32 9.22
C ARG A 283 8.98 -25.61 9.58
N LEU A 284 8.71 -26.64 10.37
CA LEU A 284 7.35 -26.95 10.85
C LEU A 284 6.82 -25.86 11.79
N GLN A 285 7.66 -25.31 12.67
CA GLN A 285 7.28 -24.19 13.52
C GLN A 285 6.99 -22.91 12.72
N LEU A 286 7.83 -22.61 11.72
CA LEU A 286 7.60 -21.50 10.79
C LEU A 286 6.27 -21.66 10.05
N ALA A 287 5.98 -22.86 9.54
CA ALA A 287 4.72 -23.16 8.86
C ALA A 287 3.51 -22.96 9.80
N LYS A 288 3.60 -23.37 11.07
CA LYS A 288 2.56 -23.11 12.09
C LYS A 288 2.34 -21.62 12.32
N LYS A 289 3.42 -20.84 12.43
CA LYS A 289 3.36 -19.38 12.59
C LYS A 289 2.77 -18.69 11.36
N ASN A 290 3.18 -19.09 10.15
CA ASN A 290 2.61 -18.57 8.90
C ASN A 290 1.11 -18.86 8.78
N ARG A 291 0.65 -20.05 9.19
CA ARG A 291 -0.79 -20.35 9.26
C ARG A 291 -1.52 -19.42 10.24
N HIS A 292 -0.92 -19.12 11.40
CA HIS A 292 -1.49 -18.17 12.35
C HIS A 292 -1.54 -16.75 11.79
N VAL A 293 -0.48 -16.28 11.13
CA VAL A 293 -0.44 -14.96 10.50
C VAL A 293 -1.52 -14.85 9.42
N ALA A 294 -1.67 -15.86 8.56
CA ALA A 294 -2.73 -15.89 7.56
C ALA A 294 -4.14 -15.91 8.18
N ALA A 295 -4.33 -16.62 9.29
CA ALA A 295 -5.60 -16.61 10.02
C ALA A 295 -5.90 -15.21 10.61
N LEU A 296 -4.90 -14.55 11.18
CA LEU A 296 -5.04 -13.19 11.71
C LEU A 296 -5.30 -12.17 10.61
N GLN A 297 -4.65 -12.28 9.45
CA GLN A 297 -4.92 -11.41 8.29
C GLN A 297 -6.37 -11.54 7.83
N ARG A 298 -6.88 -12.78 7.68
CA ARG A 298 -8.31 -12.99 7.34
C ARG A 298 -9.24 -12.41 8.39
N GLN A 299 -8.89 -12.49 9.67
CA GLN A 299 -9.67 -11.86 10.74
C GLN A 299 -9.65 -10.34 10.66
N LEU A 300 -8.51 -9.74 10.30
CA LEU A 300 -8.40 -8.29 10.08
C LEU A 300 -9.18 -7.84 8.85
N ASP A 301 -9.15 -8.60 7.75
CA ASP A 301 -9.91 -8.31 6.53
C ASP A 301 -11.42 -8.38 6.77
N ASN A 302 -11.88 -9.17 7.74
CA ASN A 302 -13.28 -9.20 8.15
C ASN A 302 -13.71 -7.94 8.92
N VAL A 303 -12.78 -7.12 9.39
CA VAL A 303 -13.10 -5.87 10.10
C VAL A 303 -13.12 -4.73 9.09
N PRO A 304 -14.27 -4.08 8.86
CA PRO A 304 -14.36 -3.01 7.88
C PRO A 304 -13.44 -1.86 8.25
N ASN A 305 -12.71 -1.35 7.26
CA ASN A 305 -11.83 -0.20 7.49
C ASN A 305 -12.67 1.06 7.80
N ARG A 306 -12.07 2.07 8.45
CA ARG A 306 -12.70 3.37 8.74
C ARG A 306 -13.33 4.01 7.50
N ALA A 307 -12.72 3.85 6.33
CA ALA A 307 -13.27 4.34 5.07
C ALA A 307 -14.55 3.60 4.67
N GLU A 308 -14.60 2.28 4.81
CA GLU A 308 -15.78 1.44 4.53
C GLU A 308 -16.90 1.73 5.52
N LEU A 309 -16.59 1.88 6.81
CA LEU A 309 -17.57 2.30 7.82
C LEU A 309 -18.19 3.66 7.47
N ALA A 310 -17.38 4.62 7.01
CA ALA A 310 -17.90 5.92 6.58
C ALA A 310 -18.78 5.81 5.32
N GLN A 311 -18.45 4.90 4.39
CA GLN A 311 -19.30 4.61 3.22
C GLN A 311 -20.62 3.98 3.65
N TYR A 312 -20.61 2.98 4.54
CA TYR A 312 -21.83 2.37 5.07
C TYR A 312 -22.69 3.39 5.80
N GLN A 313 -22.10 4.26 6.62
CA GLN A 313 -22.84 5.32 7.31
C GLN A 313 -23.55 6.26 6.32
N LYS A 314 -22.86 6.69 5.25
CA LYS A 314 -23.49 7.50 4.19
C LYS A 314 -24.62 6.73 3.50
N ARG A 315 -24.38 5.46 3.18
CA ARG A 315 -25.38 4.61 2.52
C ARG A 315 -26.61 4.39 3.40
N PHE A 316 -26.45 4.23 4.71
CA PHE A 316 -27.57 4.14 5.64
C PHE A 316 -28.37 5.43 5.72
N LEU A 317 -27.72 6.60 5.72
CA LEU A 317 -28.42 7.88 5.68
C LEU A 317 -29.20 8.07 4.37
N GLU A 318 -28.61 7.70 3.23
CA GLU A 318 -29.29 7.69 1.94
C GLU A 318 -30.52 6.78 1.95
N LEU A 319 -30.36 5.54 2.44
CA LEU A 319 -31.45 4.58 2.53
C LEU A 319 -32.55 5.09 3.46
N TYR A 320 -32.18 5.64 4.62
CA TYR A 320 -33.14 6.23 5.56
C TYR A 320 -33.94 7.36 4.91
N ASN A 321 -33.27 8.24 4.15
CA ASN A 321 -33.93 9.31 3.41
C ASN A 321 -34.87 8.77 2.33
N GLN A 322 -34.48 7.72 1.61
CA GLN A 322 -35.34 7.09 0.60
C GLN A 322 -36.59 6.46 1.24
N VAL A 323 -36.42 5.72 2.33
CA VAL A 323 -37.53 5.12 3.09
C VAL A 323 -38.45 6.21 3.63
N ALA A 324 -37.90 7.29 4.20
CA ALA A 324 -38.69 8.43 4.70
C ALA A 324 -39.46 9.14 3.57
N ALA A 325 -38.84 9.32 2.40
CA ALA A 325 -39.50 9.91 1.23
C ALA A 325 -40.65 9.03 0.74
N LYS A 326 -40.43 7.71 0.62
CA LYS A 326 -41.48 6.76 0.24
C LYS A 326 -42.60 6.68 1.25
N HIS A 327 -42.28 6.66 2.55
CA HIS A 327 -43.30 6.71 3.60
C HIS A 327 -44.15 7.98 3.52
N LYS A 328 -43.54 9.15 3.24
CA LYS A 328 -44.27 10.40 3.02
C LYS A 328 -45.19 10.32 1.81
N GLU A 329 -44.70 9.79 0.69
CA GLU A 329 -45.47 9.59 -0.54
C GLU A 329 -46.67 8.66 -0.29
N THR A 330 -46.44 7.50 0.33
CA THR A 330 -47.51 6.56 0.71
C THR A 330 -48.56 7.23 1.59
N LYS A 331 -48.14 8.02 2.59
CA LYS A 331 -49.08 8.76 3.44
C LYS A 331 -49.89 9.80 2.66
N GLN A 332 -49.29 10.46 1.67
CA GLN A 332 -50.00 11.39 0.78
C GLN A 332 -51.06 10.65 -0.05
N TYR A 333 -50.74 9.49 -0.61
CA TYR A 333 -51.72 8.68 -1.35
C TYR A 333 -52.86 8.20 -0.45
N TYR A 334 -52.58 7.73 0.76
CA TYR A 334 -53.65 7.35 1.70
C TYR A 334 -54.53 8.54 2.06
N THR A 335 -53.94 9.72 2.26
CA THR A 335 -54.71 10.94 2.55
C THR A 335 -55.60 11.29 1.35
N LEU A 336 -55.05 11.29 0.13
CA LEU A 336 -55.80 11.55 -1.09
C LEU A 336 -56.94 10.54 -1.27
N TYR A 337 -56.66 9.25 -1.13
CA TYR A 337 -57.66 8.19 -1.20
C TYR A 337 -58.79 8.43 -0.19
N ASN A 338 -58.47 8.69 1.08
CA ASN A 338 -59.49 8.96 2.09
C ASN A 338 -60.32 10.20 1.75
N THR A 339 -59.71 11.27 1.24
CA THR A 339 -60.47 12.47 0.82
C THR A 339 -61.38 12.20 -0.38
N LEU A 340 -60.93 11.39 -1.34
CA LEU A 340 -61.75 11.01 -2.49
C LEU A 340 -62.88 10.06 -2.08
N GLU A 341 -62.61 9.14 -1.16
CA GLU A 341 -63.62 8.24 -0.61
C GLU A 341 -64.68 9.00 0.20
N ASP A 342 -64.26 9.97 1.03
CA ASP A 342 -65.18 10.84 1.75
C ASP A 342 -66.04 11.65 0.77
N THR A 343 -65.45 12.26 -0.27
CA THR A 343 -66.23 13.02 -1.27
C THR A 343 -67.18 12.13 -2.05
N ARG A 344 -66.75 10.91 -2.43
CA ARG A 344 -67.61 9.91 -3.06
C ARG A 344 -68.78 9.52 -2.15
N GLN A 345 -68.55 9.32 -0.86
CA GLN A 345 -69.59 9.03 0.11
C GLN A 345 -70.57 10.19 0.28
N TYR A 346 -70.10 11.44 0.32
CA TYR A 346 -70.98 12.61 0.37
C TYR A 346 -71.84 12.72 -0.90
N MET A 347 -71.23 12.57 -2.09
CA MET A 347 -71.97 12.56 -3.36
C MET A 347 -73.01 11.43 -3.42
N GLN A 348 -72.66 10.23 -2.93
CA GLN A 348 -73.60 9.11 -2.88
C GLN A 348 -74.78 9.37 -1.93
N ARG A 349 -74.55 10.04 -0.79
CA ARG A 349 -75.61 10.47 0.12
C ARG A 349 -76.49 11.56 -0.51
N GLU A 350 -75.90 12.52 -1.21
CA GLU A 350 -76.64 13.56 -1.93
C GLU A 350 -77.53 12.97 -3.03
N LEU A 351 -77.01 12.02 -3.82
CA LEU A 351 -77.81 11.29 -4.82
C LEU A 351 -78.94 10.50 -4.18
N SER A 352 -78.67 9.77 -3.08
CA SER A 352 -79.69 9.03 -2.34
C SER A 352 -80.77 9.96 -1.78
N LEU A 353 -80.38 11.13 -1.27
CA LEU A 353 -81.29 12.14 -0.75
C LEU A 353 -82.15 12.73 -1.86
N LEU A 354 -81.54 13.05 -3.00
CA LEU A 354 -82.24 13.61 -4.17
C LEU A 354 -83.24 12.61 -4.75
N ASN A 355 -82.86 11.33 -4.84
CA ASN A 355 -83.76 10.25 -5.25
C ASN A 355 -84.92 10.10 -4.26
N SER A 356 -84.66 10.09 -2.95
CA SER A 356 -85.71 10.02 -1.92
C SER A 356 -86.69 11.19 -2.01
N ILE A 357 -86.20 12.41 -2.27
CA ILE A 357 -87.03 13.60 -2.47
C ILE A 357 -87.87 13.45 -3.74
N SER A 358 -87.25 13.02 -4.85
CA SER A 358 -87.91 12.82 -6.14
C SER A 358 -89.01 11.76 -6.07
N ASP A 359 -88.76 10.65 -5.38
CA ASP A 359 -89.69 9.53 -5.26
C ASP A 359 -90.85 9.85 -4.32
N SER A 360 -90.60 10.62 -3.25
CA SER A 360 -91.63 11.04 -2.28
C SER A 360 -92.52 12.18 -2.80
N TYR A 361 -92.04 12.98 -3.75
CA TYR A 361 -92.74 14.17 -4.25
C TYR A 361 -94.14 13.91 -4.85
N PRO A 362 -94.36 12.90 -5.72
CA PRO A 362 -95.67 12.67 -6.35
C PRO A 362 -96.74 12.27 -5.33
N GLU A 363 -96.37 11.43 -4.35
CA GLU A 363 -97.27 10.94 -3.31
C GLU A 363 -97.60 12.04 -2.30
N ALA A 364 -96.59 12.83 -1.88
CA ALA A 364 -96.77 13.97 -1.01
C ALA A 364 -97.67 15.06 -1.62
N MET A 365 -97.59 15.30 -2.93
CA MET A 365 -98.38 16.32 -3.61
C MET A 365 -99.82 15.88 -3.92
N SER A 366 -100.18 14.61 -3.68
CA SER A 366 -101.53 14.09 -3.91
C SER A 366 -102.56 14.56 -2.87
N SER A 367 -102.11 15.00 -1.68
CA SER A 367 -102.98 15.44 -0.58
C SER A 367 -102.44 16.68 0.13
N SER A 368 -103.31 17.51 0.69
CA SER A 368 -102.89 18.72 1.43
C SER A 368 -102.13 18.38 2.70
N SER A 369 -102.48 17.29 3.39
CA SER A 369 -101.78 16.80 4.59
C SER A 369 -100.38 16.28 4.23
N GLY A 370 -100.28 15.46 3.17
CA GLY A 370 -99.00 14.95 2.69
C GLY A 370 -98.02 16.05 2.26
N LYS A 371 -98.55 17.15 1.71
CA LYS A 371 -97.73 18.32 1.36
C LYS A 371 -97.13 19.00 2.58
N GLU A 372 -97.89 19.13 3.68
CA GLU A 372 -97.42 19.74 4.92
C GLU A 372 -96.40 18.84 5.63
N GLU A 373 -96.63 17.52 5.66
CA GLU A 373 -95.68 16.54 6.18
C GLU A 373 -94.37 16.51 5.38
N PHE A 374 -94.44 16.56 4.06
CA PHE A 374 -93.26 16.63 3.20
C PHE A 374 -92.44 17.90 3.43
N LEU A 375 -93.09 19.05 3.64
CA LEU A 375 -92.41 20.31 3.97
C LEU A 375 -91.65 20.21 5.31
N LEU A 376 -92.26 19.60 6.34
CA LEU A 376 -91.59 19.36 7.61
C LEU A 376 -90.38 18.41 7.46
N GLN A 377 -90.53 17.33 6.68
CA GLN A 377 -89.42 16.42 6.37
C GLN A 377 -88.29 17.14 5.62
N PHE A 378 -88.62 18.00 4.65
CA PHE A 378 -87.64 18.78 3.89
C PHE A 378 -86.87 19.75 4.78
N GLN A 379 -87.56 20.41 5.72
CA GLN A 379 -86.93 21.28 6.70
C GLN A 379 -85.97 20.52 7.61
N ASN A 380 -86.38 19.33 8.08
CA ASN A 380 -85.52 18.45 8.87
C ASN A 380 -84.26 18.01 8.10
N ILE A 381 -84.41 17.70 6.81
CA ILE A 381 -83.28 17.37 5.92
C ILE A 381 -82.31 18.56 5.85
N VAL A 382 -82.80 19.77 5.58
CA VAL A 382 -81.96 20.98 5.49
C VAL A 382 -81.21 21.24 6.80
N ASP A 383 -81.89 21.09 7.94
CA ASP A 383 -81.27 21.29 9.25
C ASP A 383 -80.21 20.22 9.56
N SER A 384 -80.44 18.96 9.15
CA SER A 384 -79.44 17.89 9.27
C SER A 384 -78.19 18.16 8.43
N VAL A 385 -78.35 18.69 7.21
CA VAL A 385 -77.24 19.07 6.33
C VAL A 385 -76.47 20.25 6.91
N ARG A 386 -77.16 21.27 7.43
CA ARG A 386 -76.53 22.40 8.14
C ARG A 386 -75.71 21.92 9.34
N GLN A 387 -76.26 21.01 10.15
CA GLN A 387 -75.55 20.46 11.30
C GLN A 387 -74.31 19.64 10.87
N SER A 388 -74.42 18.86 9.81
CA SER A 388 -73.29 18.10 9.24
C SER A 388 -72.18 19.04 8.77
N LYS A 389 -72.52 20.12 8.04
CA LYS A 389 -71.58 21.15 7.61
C LYS A 389 -70.84 21.78 8.80
N MET A 390 -71.56 22.19 9.84
CA MET A 390 -70.94 22.77 11.05
C MET A 390 -69.94 21.82 11.71
N LYS A 391 -70.25 20.51 11.78
CA LYS A 391 -69.32 19.50 12.32
C LYS A 391 -68.05 19.37 11.49
N VAL A 392 -68.16 19.40 10.16
CA VAL A 392 -67.00 19.33 9.26
C VAL A 392 -66.15 20.61 9.35
N GLU A 393 -66.77 21.79 9.39
CA GLU A 393 -66.06 23.06 9.58
C GLU A 393 -65.31 23.12 10.91
N HIS A 394 -65.90 22.58 11.98
CA HIS A 394 -65.23 22.49 13.27
C HIS A 394 -63.97 21.62 13.21
N ARG A 395 -64.08 20.41 12.63
CA ARG A 395 -62.94 19.50 12.43
C ARG A 395 -61.84 20.15 11.58
N LEU A 396 -62.22 20.87 10.52
CA LEU A 396 -61.26 21.60 9.68
C LEU A 396 -60.48 22.64 10.49
N ASN A 397 -61.14 23.37 11.38
CA ASN A 397 -60.49 24.37 12.22
C ASN A 397 -59.54 23.73 13.25
N GLU A 398 -59.90 22.58 13.83
CA GLU A 398 -59.00 21.83 14.71
C GLU A 398 -57.74 21.34 13.99
N GLU A 399 -57.89 20.78 12.79
CA GLU A 399 -56.74 20.33 12.00
C GLU A 399 -55.86 21.48 11.50
N LYS A 400 -56.45 22.65 11.18
CA LYS A 400 -55.68 23.87 10.89
C LYS A 400 -54.86 24.32 12.09
N LYS A 401 -55.43 24.34 13.31
CA LYS A 401 -54.69 24.69 14.52
C LYS A 401 -53.53 23.73 14.77
N LYS A 402 -53.77 22.42 14.68
CA LYS A 402 -52.69 21.41 14.82
C LYS A 402 -51.60 21.59 13.76
N ARG A 403 -51.96 21.86 12.52
CA ARG A 403 -50.99 22.16 11.44
C ARG A 403 -50.14 23.38 11.79
N ASP A 404 -50.75 24.45 12.28
CA ASP A 404 -50.05 25.69 12.61
C ASP A 404 -49.11 25.50 13.82
N GLU A 405 -49.54 24.75 14.84
CA GLU A 405 -48.71 24.33 15.97
C GLU A 405 -47.50 23.49 15.50
N LEU A 406 -47.73 22.48 14.66
CA LEU A 406 -46.67 21.65 14.09
C LEU A 406 -45.73 22.46 13.19
N SER A 407 -46.24 23.43 12.43
CA SER A 407 -45.42 24.32 11.61
C SER A 407 -44.52 25.20 12.47
N SER A 408 -45.04 25.73 13.58
CA SER A 408 -44.26 26.53 14.53
C SER A 408 -43.15 25.71 15.20
N THR A 409 -43.47 24.49 15.64
CA THR A 409 -42.47 23.59 16.24
C THR A 409 -41.39 23.18 15.24
N LEU A 410 -41.78 22.87 13.99
CA LEU A 410 -40.82 22.57 12.92
C LEU A 410 -39.89 23.75 12.65
N GLN A 411 -40.42 24.97 12.59
CA GLN A 411 -39.60 26.18 12.41
C GLN A 411 -38.57 26.33 13.54
N GLY A 412 -38.98 26.13 14.79
CA GLY A 412 -38.08 26.17 15.96
C GLY A 412 -36.98 25.11 15.88
N LEU A 413 -37.30 23.88 15.46
CA LEU A 413 -36.32 22.81 15.29
C LEU A 413 -35.34 23.09 14.15
N VAL A 414 -35.79 23.67 13.04
CA VAL A 414 -34.93 24.07 11.92
C VAL A 414 -33.95 25.16 12.35
N GLU A 415 -34.39 26.13 13.15
CA GLU A 415 -33.50 27.15 13.71
C GLU A 415 -32.48 26.55 14.68
N LEU A 416 -32.89 25.61 15.52
CA LEU A 416 -31.99 24.88 16.41
C LEU A 416 -30.95 24.09 15.61
N GLN A 417 -31.37 23.40 14.54
CA GLN A 417 -30.46 22.72 13.62
C GLN A 417 -29.45 23.69 13.00
N ARG A 418 -29.88 24.86 12.53
CA ARG A 418 -28.98 25.90 12.00
C ARG A 418 -27.95 26.34 13.05
N LYS A 419 -28.37 26.52 14.30
CA LYS A 419 -27.46 26.85 15.43
C LYS A 419 -26.44 25.74 15.67
N TYR A 420 -26.86 24.48 15.70
CA TYR A 420 -25.92 23.35 15.88
C TYR A 420 -24.93 23.24 14.72
N VAL A 421 -25.38 23.39 13.47
CA VAL A 421 -24.48 23.37 12.31
C VAL A 421 -23.46 24.50 12.39
N ALA A 422 -23.88 25.71 12.80
CA ALA A 422 -22.98 26.83 13.01
C ALA A 422 -21.95 26.54 14.14
N ALA A 423 -22.41 26.00 15.28
CA ALA A 423 -21.55 25.64 16.41
C ALA A 423 -20.53 24.56 16.04
N VAL A 424 -20.94 23.51 15.32
CA VAL A 424 -20.04 22.46 14.83
C VAL A 424 -19.00 23.04 13.88
N ARG A 425 -19.42 23.94 12.96
CA ARG A 425 -18.48 24.60 12.05
C ARG A 425 -17.46 25.45 12.80
N GLN A 426 -17.89 26.19 13.82
CA GLN A 426 -16.98 26.96 14.69
C GLN A 426 -16.01 26.05 15.43
N LEU A 427 -16.50 24.95 16.02
CA LEU A 427 -15.68 23.96 16.70
C LEU A 427 -14.64 23.35 15.75
N SER A 428 -15.02 22.99 14.52
CA SER A 428 -14.07 22.48 13.52
C SER A 428 -12.97 23.47 13.18
N LEU A 429 -13.30 24.77 13.07
CA LEU A 429 -12.31 25.82 12.83
C LEU A 429 -11.35 25.98 14.01
N GLU A 430 -11.85 25.95 15.24
CA GLU A 430 -11.00 26.01 16.44
C GLU A 430 -10.13 24.77 16.60
N CYS A 431 -10.64 23.57 16.29
CA CYS A 431 -9.84 22.35 16.25
C CYS A 431 -8.71 22.44 15.22
N GLN A 432 -8.98 22.95 14.01
CA GLN A 432 -7.94 23.16 12.99
C GLN A 432 -6.87 24.17 13.46
N LYS A 433 -7.28 25.28 14.06
CA LYS A 433 -6.33 26.25 14.65
C LYS A 433 -5.47 25.59 15.72
N HIS A 434 -6.08 24.79 16.60
CA HIS A 434 -5.36 24.07 17.65
C HIS A 434 -4.35 23.08 17.08
N GLU A 435 -4.70 22.32 16.04
CA GLU A 435 -3.78 21.41 15.35
C GLU A 435 -2.59 22.16 14.73
N VAL A 436 -2.82 23.31 14.10
CA VAL A 436 -1.76 24.15 13.55
C VAL A 436 -0.83 24.65 14.65
N LEU A 437 -1.37 25.12 15.78
CA LEU A 437 -0.57 25.57 16.93
C LEU A 437 0.23 24.43 17.55
N LEU A 438 -0.35 23.23 17.66
CA LEU A 438 0.38 22.03 18.12
C LEU A 438 1.52 21.65 17.16
N ALA A 439 1.30 21.73 15.86
CA ALA A 439 2.33 21.47 14.86
C ALA A 439 3.49 22.49 14.98
N GLN A 440 3.18 23.77 15.15
CA GLN A 440 4.18 24.83 15.38
C GLN A 440 4.94 24.65 16.69
N ARG A 441 4.30 24.15 17.75
CA ARG A 441 4.97 23.83 19.02
C ARG A 441 5.92 22.65 18.86
N LYS A 442 5.50 21.59 18.15
CA LYS A 442 6.33 20.41 17.87
C LYS A 442 7.52 20.71 16.96
N SER A 443 7.44 21.70 16.08
CA SER A 443 8.58 22.11 15.24
C SER A 443 9.57 23.04 15.96
N LYS A 444 9.19 23.58 17.12
CA LYS A 444 10.04 24.45 17.95
C LYS A 444 10.72 23.71 19.11
N SER A 445 10.29 22.47 19.40
CA SER A 445 10.94 21.54 20.31
C SER A 445 11.79 20.56 19.53
#